data_AF-A0A934FV45-F1
#
_entry.id   AF-A0A934FV45-F1
#
_cell.length_a   1.000
_cell.length_b   1.000
_cell.length_c   1.000
_cell.angle_alpha   90.00
_cell.angle_beta   90.00
_cell.angle_gamma   90.00
#
_symmetry.space_group_name_H-M   'P 1'
#
loop_
_entity.id
_entity.type
_entity.pdbx_description
1 polymer ?
#
loop_
_entity_poly.entity_id
_entity_poly.type
_entity_poly.pdbx_seq_one_letter_code
_entity_poly.pdbx_strand_id
1 'polypeptide(L)'
;MRSAHRCVAALAAVLMHLAPLVDHAAAQSAVPGGRRTFDRVRAVVGDRVILESTMRRELAAQTAQAGHELTPQERRRAEDEIVRALAREEIWVQIGKIIGRDDPLAFERQVDSLV
;
A
#
# COMPACT_ATOMS: atom_id res chain seq x y z
N MET A 1 -35.98 -28.23 -6.19
CA MET A 1 -35.33 -26.97 -6.61
C MET A 1 -35.34 -25.97 -5.45
N ARG A 2 -34.35 -26.03 -4.55
CA ARG A 2 -34.17 -25.11 -3.41
C ARG A 2 -32.69 -25.09 -2.99
N SER A 3 -31.86 -24.23 -3.58
CA SER A 3 -30.48 -23.99 -3.11
C SER A 3 -29.84 -22.72 -3.71
N ALA A 4 -30.59 -21.64 -3.88
CA ALA A 4 -30.04 -20.36 -4.36
C ALA A 4 -30.23 -19.18 -3.39
N HIS A 5 -30.93 -19.37 -2.26
CA HIS A 5 -31.31 -18.26 -1.37
C HIS A 5 -30.46 -18.11 -0.10
N ARG A 6 -29.34 -18.84 0.04
CA ARG A 6 -28.49 -18.76 1.26
C ARG A 6 -27.14 -18.06 1.08
N CYS A 7 -26.75 -17.65 -0.14
CA CYS A 7 -25.48 -16.94 -0.35
C CYS A 7 -25.60 -15.41 -0.42
N VAL A 8 -26.82 -14.83 -0.46
CA VAL A 8 -26.99 -13.37 -0.59
C VAL A 8 -27.12 -12.66 0.77
N ALA A 9 -27.49 -13.37 1.84
CA ALA A 9 -27.70 -12.77 3.16
C ALA A 9 -26.41 -12.50 3.96
N ALA A 10 -25.27 -13.08 3.57
CA ALA A 10 -24.00 -12.92 4.30
C ALA A 10 -23.18 -11.69 3.86
N LEU A 11 -23.47 -11.09 2.70
CA LEU A 11 -22.70 -9.96 2.17
C LEU A 11 -23.20 -8.58 2.64
N ALA A 12 -24.48 -8.49 3.06
CA ALA A 12 -25.09 -7.23 3.49
C ALA A 12 -24.72 -6.81 4.93
N ALA A 13 -24.25 -7.74 5.76
CA ALA A 13 -23.89 -7.46 7.17
C ALA A 13 -22.48 -6.85 7.34
N VAL A 14 -21.60 -6.97 6.34
CA VAL A 14 -20.22 -6.45 6.42
C VAL A 14 -20.12 -4.99 5.94
N LEU A 15 -21.10 -4.50 5.16
CA LEU A 15 -21.10 -3.16 4.59
C LEU A 15 -21.74 -2.07 5.50
N MET A 16 -22.22 -2.42 6.69
CA MET A 16 -22.83 -1.46 7.62
C MET A 16 -21.93 -1.06 8.81
N HIS A 17 -20.63 -1.35 8.77
CA HIS A 17 -19.71 -1.02 9.88
C HIS A 17 -18.52 -0.11 9.51
N LEU A 18 -18.51 0.50 8.33
CA LEU A 18 -17.43 1.38 7.89
C LEU A 18 -17.97 2.70 7.32
N ALA A 19 -18.47 3.54 8.22
CA ALA A 19 -18.51 5.02 8.19
C ALA A 19 -19.73 5.48 9.02
N PRO A 20 -19.58 6.46 9.92
CA PRO A 20 -18.93 7.73 9.63
C PRO A 20 -17.88 8.11 10.69
N LEU A 21 -16.92 8.95 10.30
CA LEU A 21 -16.34 10.04 11.13
C LEU A 21 -15.26 10.72 10.28
N VAL A 22 -15.73 11.59 9.40
CA VAL A 22 -14.95 12.74 8.92
C VAL A 22 -15.27 13.90 9.86
N ASP A 23 -14.27 14.75 10.06
CA ASP A 23 -14.19 15.97 10.87
C ASP A 23 -13.92 15.80 12.36
N HIS A 24 -12.64 15.94 12.73
CA HIS A 24 -12.19 16.85 13.80
C HIS A 24 -10.93 17.59 13.32
N ALA A 25 -11.15 18.77 12.76
CA ALA A 25 -10.12 19.79 12.63
C ALA A 25 -9.75 20.34 14.02
N ALA A 26 -8.47 20.73 14.11
CA ALA A 26 -7.87 21.68 15.05
C ALA A 26 -7.59 21.27 16.51
N ALA A 27 -6.36 21.63 16.90
CA ALA A 27 -5.89 22.08 18.21
C ALA A 27 -5.07 21.13 19.09
N GLN A 28 -3.77 21.43 19.08
CA GLN A 28 -2.84 21.55 20.23
C GLN A 28 -2.14 20.30 20.76
N SER A 29 -0.81 20.31 20.64
CA SER A 29 0.05 20.65 21.79
C SER A 29 1.52 20.37 21.46
N ALA A 30 2.33 21.42 21.51
CA ALA A 30 3.79 21.32 21.50
C ALA A 30 4.24 20.65 22.81
N VAL A 31 4.83 19.46 22.72
CA VAL A 31 5.45 18.75 23.85
C VAL A 31 6.96 18.68 23.59
N PRO A 32 7.80 19.34 24.41
CA PRO A 32 9.25 19.21 24.32
C PRO A 32 9.66 17.96 25.10
N GLY A 33 9.78 16.85 24.38
CA GLY A 33 10.26 15.58 24.91
C GLY A 33 10.52 14.67 23.73
N GLY A 34 11.70 14.06 23.66
CA GLY A 34 12.16 13.22 22.55
C GLY A 34 11.10 12.20 22.12
N ARG A 35 10.28 12.59 21.13
CA ARG A 35 9.04 11.91 20.79
C ARG A 35 9.42 10.79 19.83
N ARG A 36 9.45 9.55 20.32
CA ARG A 36 9.41 8.36 19.45
C ARG A 36 8.10 8.43 18.68
N THR A 37 8.16 8.96 17.46
CA THR A 37 7.00 8.99 16.57
C THR A 37 6.81 7.58 16.06
N PHE A 38 5.75 6.91 16.50
CA PHE A 38 5.37 5.62 15.95
C PHE A 38 4.94 5.83 14.50
N ASP A 39 5.64 5.19 13.58
CA ASP A 39 5.27 5.23 12.18
C ASP A 39 4.09 4.32 11.92
N ARG A 40 3.16 4.76 11.09
CA ARG A 40 1.93 4.02 10.81
C ARG A 40 2.21 2.99 9.72
N VAL A 41 1.73 1.76 9.93
CA VAL A 41 1.76 0.72 8.91
C VAL A 41 0.70 1.01 7.85
N ARG A 42 1.14 1.08 6.59
CA ARG A 42 0.27 1.27 5.43
C ARG A 42 -0.17 -0.07 4.84
N ALA A 43 0.76 -1.02 4.71
CA ALA A 43 0.51 -2.36 4.20
C ALA A 43 1.59 -3.34 4.69
N VAL A 44 1.30 -4.63 4.60
CA VAL A 44 2.26 -5.72 4.85
C VAL A 44 2.18 -6.67 3.66
N VAL A 45 3.33 -7.00 3.07
CA VAL A 45 3.45 -7.92 1.92
C VAL A 45 4.57 -8.89 2.25
N GLY A 46 4.29 -10.19 2.28
CA GLY A 46 5.30 -11.19 2.68
C GLY A 46 5.97 -10.83 4.01
N ASP A 47 7.28 -10.63 3.97
CA ASP A 47 8.08 -10.24 5.15
C ASP A 47 8.26 -8.70 5.26
N ARG A 48 7.78 -7.94 4.26
CA ARG A 48 7.97 -6.49 4.16
C ARG A 48 6.81 -5.73 4.77
N VAL A 49 7.15 -4.80 5.68
CA VAL A 49 6.21 -3.81 6.21
C VAL A 49 6.38 -2.49 5.46
N ILE A 50 5.31 -2.02 4.82
CA ILE A 50 5.27 -0.71 4.15
C ILE A 50 4.73 0.31 5.16
N LEU A 51 5.55 1.32 5.45
CA LEU A 51 5.25 2.36 6.42
C LEU A 51 4.84 3.68 5.75
N GLU A 52 4.11 4.52 6.47
CA GLU A 52 3.76 5.88 6.02
C GLU A 52 5.00 6.75 5.75
N SER A 53 6.10 6.58 6.48
CA SER A 53 7.36 7.28 6.12
C SER A 53 7.92 6.83 4.77
N THR A 54 7.83 5.54 4.45
CA THR A 54 8.25 5.02 3.14
C THR A 54 7.38 5.62 2.04
N MET A 55 6.06 5.61 2.20
CA MET A 55 5.13 6.24 1.25
C MET A 55 5.45 7.72 1.02
N ARG A 56 5.71 8.48 2.09
CA ARG A 56 6.07 9.91 1.98
C ARG A 56 7.37 10.13 1.22
N ARG A 57 8.38 9.30 1.42
CA ARG A 57 9.65 9.40 0.69
C ARG A 57 9.49 9.10 -0.80
N GLU A 58 8.81 8.01 -1.12
CA GLU A 58 8.56 7.61 -2.52
C GLU A 58 7.71 8.65 -3.25
N LEU A 59 6.64 9.14 -2.61
CA LEU A 59 5.78 10.17 -3.20
C LEU A 59 6.53 11.51 -3.40
N ALA A 60 7.39 11.88 -2.45
CA ALA A 60 8.24 13.07 -2.60
C ALA A 60 9.22 12.92 -3.77
N ALA A 61 9.81 11.73 -3.96
CA ALA A 61 10.69 11.45 -5.08
C ALA A 61 9.95 11.56 -6.42
N GLN A 62 8.73 11.01 -6.52
CA GLN A 62 7.90 11.12 -7.74
C GLN A 62 7.47 12.56 -8.01
N THR A 63 7.08 13.31 -6.99
CA THR A 63 6.71 14.73 -7.13
C THR A 63 7.90 15.56 -7.62
N ALA A 64 9.10 15.28 -7.09
CA ALA A 64 10.33 15.92 -7.53
C ALA A 64 10.67 15.59 -9.00
N GLN A 65 10.40 14.36 -9.45
CA GLN A 65 10.58 13.95 -10.85
C GLN A 65 9.55 14.58 -11.78
N ALA A 66 8.31 14.70 -11.34
CA ALA A 66 7.21 15.28 -12.12
C ALA A 66 7.37 16.80 -12.32
N GLY A 67 8.10 17.48 -11.44
CA GLY A 67 8.38 18.92 -11.53
C GLY A 67 7.18 19.83 -11.21
N HIS A 68 6.08 19.27 -10.71
CA HIS A 68 4.88 19.99 -10.30
C HIS A 68 4.21 19.30 -9.11
N GLU A 69 3.36 20.03 -8.39
CA GLU A 69 2.54 19.44 -7.33
C GLU A 69 1.46 18.51 -7.90
N LEU A 70 1.40 17.28 -7.40
CA LEU A 70 0.38 16.31 -7.80
C LEU A 70 -0.99 16.76 -7.31
N THR A 71 -2.00 16.70 -8.18
CA THR A 71 -3.39 16.86 -7.77
C THR A 71 -3.79 15.77 -6.77
N PRO A 72 -4.85 15.97 -5.95
CA PRO A 72 -5.30 14.93 -5.00
C PRO A 72 -5.61 13.58 -5.64
N GLN A 73 -6.08 13.58 -6.90
CA GLN A 73 -6.37 12.34 -7.63
C GLN A 73 -5.09 11.65 -8.11
N GLU A 74 -4.14 12.41 -8.66
CA GLU A 74 -2.83 11.87 -9.08
C GLU A 74 -2.05 11.35 -7.89
N ARG A 75 -2.07 12.07 -6.77
CA ARG A 75 -1.46 11.63 -5.52
C ARG A 75 -1.99 10.27 -5.07
N ARG A 76 -3.31 10.05 -5.10
CA ARG A 76 -3.89 8.75 -4.74
C ARG A 76 -3.45 7.64 -5.69
N ARG A 77 -3.40 7.93 -7.00
CA ARG A 77 -2.90 6.98 -8.00
C ARG A 77 -1.43 6.63 -7.76
N ALA A 78 -0.60 7.64 -7.52
CA ALA A 78 0.81 7.49 -7.19
C ALA A 78 1.01 6.65 -5.91
N GLU A 79 0.24 6.91 -4.85
CA GLU A 79 0.27 6.11 -3.62
C GLU A 79 -0.10 4.64 -3.90
N ASP A 80 -1.14 4.37 -4.70
CA ASP A 80 -1.53 3.01 -5.08
C ASP A 80 -0.49 2.32 -5.97
N GLU A 81 0.18 3.06 -6.86
CA GLU A 81 1.26 2.56 -7.72
C GLU A 81 2.51 2.23 -6.90
N ILE A 82 2.89 3.07 -5.94
CA ILE A 82 3.99 2.82 -5.01
C ILE A 82 3.74 1.53 -4.22
N VAL A 83 2.56 1.39 -3.62
CA VAL A 83 2.23 0.16 -2.86
C VAL A 83 2.30 -1.07 -3.76
N ARG A 84 1.76 -0.98 -4.98
CA ARG A 84 1.82 -2.10 -5.95
C ARG A 84 3.24 -2.45 -6.36
N ALA A 85 4.09 -1.45 -6.63
CA ALA A 85 5.48 -1.66 -7.00
C ALA A 85 6.27 -2.35 -5.87
N LEU A 86 6.16 -1.83 -4.65
CA LEU A 86 6.81 -2.40 -3.47
C LEU A 86 6.31 -3.83 -3.16
N ALA A 87 5.02 -4.09 -3.40
CA ALA A 87 4.44 -5.40 -3.24
C ALA A 87 4.94 -6.38 -4.31
N ARG A 88 4.98 -5.96 -5.58
CA ARG A 88 5.47 -6.77 -6.70
C ARG A 88 6.93 -7.17 -6.47
N GLU A 89 7.76 -6.22 -6.06
CA GLU A 89 9.16 -6.45 -5.71
C GLU A 89 9.31 -7.54 -4.63
N GLU A 90 8.57 -7.40 -3.52
CA GLU A 90 8.61 -8.38 -2.43
C GLU A 90 8.12 -9.77 -2.86
N ILE A 91 7.06 -9.83 -3.67
CA ILE A 91 6.57 -11.11 -4.20
C ILE A 91 7.66 -11.79 -5.03
N TRP A 92 8.35 -11.06 -5.90
CA TRP A 92 9.45 -11.64 -6.66
C TRP A 92 10.61 -12.07 -5.78
N VAL A 93 10.95 -11.31 -4.74
CA VAL A 93 11.95 -11.73 -3.75
C VAL A 93 11.56 -13.06 -3.11
N GLN A 94 10.30 -13.22 -2.70
CA GLN A 94 9.81 -14.48 -2.12
C GLN A 94 9.83 -15.63 -3.13
N ILE A 95 9.44 -15.38 -4.39
CA ILE A 95 9.57 -16.36 -5.47
C ILE A 95 11.02 -16.77 -5.65
N GLY A 96 11.95 -15.81 -5.71
CA GLY A 96 13.39 -16.02 -5.85
C GLY A 96 13.94 -16.96 -4.78
N LYS A 97 13.55 -16.76 -3.52
CA LYS A 97 13.90 -17.65 -2.39
C LYS A 97 13.42 -19.09 -2.63
N ILE A 98 12.23 -19.28 -3.17
CA ILE A 98 11.64 -20.61 -3.43
C ILE A 98 12.35 -21.31 -4.59
N ILE A 99 12.67 -20.59 -5.67
CA ILE A 99 13.28 -21.17 -6.88
C ILE A 99 14.82 -21.19 -6.85
N GLY A 100 15.43 -20.71 -5.76
CA GLY A 100 16.89 -20.63 -5.62
C GLY A 100 17.55 -19.64 -6.57
N ARG A 101 16.95 -18.46 -6.78
CA ARG A 101 17.50 -17.38 -7.61
C ARG A 101 17.91 -16.20 -6.77
N ASP A 102 19.13 -15.73 -6.99
CA ASP A 102 19.75 -14.63 -6.25
C ASP A 102 19.30 -13.23 -6.73
N ASP A 103 18.90 -13.09 -8.00
CA ASP A 103 18.36 -11.85 -8.56
C ASP A 103 16.91 -12.03 -9.07
N PRO A 104 15.92 -11.90 -8.18
CA PRO A 104 14.51 -12.10 -8.52
C PRO A 104 13.93 -11.01 -9.44
N LEU A 105 14.48 -9.79 -9.42
CA LEU A 105 13.98 -8.69 -10.25
C LEU A 105 14.53 -8.75 -11.68
N ALA A 106 15.76 -9.23 -11.87
CA ALA A 106 16.24 -9.58 -13.21
C ALA A 106 15.42 -10.72 -13.80
N PHE A 107 15.07 -11.71 -12.97
CA PHE A 107 14.22 -12.81 -13.39
C PHE A 107 12.80 -12.36 -13.77
N GLU A 108 12.19 -11.47 -12.98
CA GLU A 108 10.93 -10.81 -13.35
C GLU A 108 10.98 -10.21 -14.75
N ARG A 109 12.00 -9.40 -15.04
CA ARG A 109 12.17 -8.77 -16.37
C ARG A 109 12.34 -9.80 -17.48
N GLN A 110 13.03 -10.90 -17.19
CA GLN A 110 13.19 -12.00 -18.13
C GLN A 110 11.84 -12.68 -18.43
N VAL A 111 11.03 -12.95 -17.41
CA VAL A 111 9.69 -13.53 -17.57
C VAL A 111 8.76 -12.58 -18.34
N ASP A 112 8.73 -11.30 -17.98
CA ASP A 112 7.92 -10.29 -18.66
C ASP A 112 8.30 -10.13 -20.14
N SER A 113 9.54 -10.46 -20.55
CA SER A 113 9.96 -10.43 -21.96
C SER A 113 9.52 -11.64 -22.80
N LEU A 114 9.07 -12.71 -22.13
CA LEU A 114 8.67 -13.97 -22.76
C LEU A 114 7.16 -14.08 -22.99
N VAL A 115 6.35 -13.25 -22.33
CA VAL A 115 4.88 -13.22 -22.37
C VAL A 115 4.41 -12.06 -23.23
#